data_AF-A0A0Q6GRY9-F1
#
_entry.id   AF-A0A0Q6GRY9-F1
#
_cell.length_a   1.000
_cell.length_b   1.000
_cell.length_c   1.000
_cell.angle_alpha   90.00
_cell.angle_beta   90.00
_cell.angle_gamma   90.00
#
_symmetry.space_group_name_H-M   'P 1'
#
loop_
_entity.id
_entity.type
_entity.pdbx_description
1 polymer ?
#
loop_
_entity_poly.entity_id
_entity_poly.type
_entity_poly.pdbx_seq_one_letter_code
_entity_poly.pdbx_strand_id
1 'polypeptide(L)'
;MTFSISKHDGRTHSLEFDETELPALREFLHSHFKEIDIQEHVIHDDVVIAGTRLLFYYEWDPCLISMDEEGGHLLDFIFTRLSAGET
;
A
#
# COMPACT_ATOMS: atom_id res chain seq x y z
N MET A 1 13.36 -3.89 -3.76
CA MET A 1 14.07 -2.64 -3.99
C MET A 1 14.09 -1.96 -2.62
N THR A 2 14.10 -0.65 -2.55
CA THR A 2 13.52 0.08 -1.42
C THR A 2 12.14 0.52 -1.91
N PHE A 3 11.11 0.44 -1.07
CA PHE A 3 9.78 1.00 -1.36
C PHE A 3 9.88 2.31 -2.16
N SER A 4 8.98 2.50 -3.13
CA SER A 4 8.93 3.74 -3.92
C SER A 4 7.49 4.21 -4.11
N ILE A 5 7.31 5.51 -4.34
CA ILE A 5 5.99 6.10 -4.50
C ILE A 5 5.86 6.88 -5.81
N SER A 6 4.86 6.51 -6.60
CA SER A 6 4.48 7.18 -7.85
C SER A 6 3.21 8.01 -7.60
N LYS A 7 3.23 9.29 -7.96
CA LYS A 7 2.09 10.21 -7.81
C LYS A 7 1.38 10.40 -9.16
N HIS A 8 0.08 10.17 -9.19
CA HIS A 8 -0.76 10.29 -10.39
C HIS A 8 -1.80 11.41 -10.20
N ASP A 9 -1.83 12.36 -11.15
CA ASP A 9 -2.78 13.49 -11.20
C ASP A 9 -2.93 14.30 -9.90
N GLY A 10 -1.94 14.20 -9.00
CA GLY A 10 -1.94 14.84 -7.68
C GLY A 10 -2.92 14.26 -6.66
N ARG A 11 -3.66 13.19 -6.99
CA ARG A 11 -4.71 12.61 -6.14
C ARG A 11 -4.39 11.17 -5.78
N THR A 12 -4.10 10.35 -6.78
CA THR A 12 -3.85 8.93 -6.56
C THR A 12 -2.35 8.66 -6.49
N HIS A 13 -1.99 7.64 -5.72
CA HIS A 13 -0.61 7.23 -5.50
C HIS A 13 -0.49 5.73 -5.72
N SER A 14 0.69 5.29 -6.14
CA SER A 14 1.07 3.88 -6.21
C SER A 14 2.30 3.69 -5.34
N LEU A 15 2.20 2.81 -4.34
CA LEU A 15 3.32 2.34 -3.53
C LEU A 15 3.84 1.06 -4.16
N GLU A 16 5.03 1.11 -4.75
CA GLU A 16 5.67 0.04 -5.50
C GLU A 16 6.78 -0.59 -4.66
N PHE A 17 6.88 -1.92 -4.68
CA PHE A 17 7.85 -2.69 -3.90
C PHE A 17 8.10 -4.06 -4.54
N ASP A 18 9.19 -4.73 -4.14
CA ASP A 18 9.44 -6.11 -4.57
C ASP A 18 8.72 -7.11 -3.66
N GLU A 19 8.51 -8.34 -4.14
CA GLU A 19 7.98 -9.46 -3.33
C GLU A 19 8.78 -9.71 -2.04
N THR A 20 10.08 -9.41 -2.06
CA THR A 20 10.95 -9.57 -0.88
C THR A 20 10.64 -8.57 0.24
N GLU A 21 9.98 -7.45 -0.07
CA GLU A 21 9.58 -6.40 0.86
C GLU A 21 8.16 -6.62 1.41
N LEU A 22 7.38 -7.50 0.78
CA LEU A 22 6.00 -7.79 1.20
C LEU A 22 5.87 -8.24 2.67
N PRO A 23 6.78 -9.07 3.24
CA PRO A 23 6.73 -9.40 4.65
C PRO A 23 6.86 -8.17 5.56
N ALA A 24 7.76 -7.24 5.22
CA ALA A 24 7.97 -6.02 5.99
C ALA A 24 6.76 -5.08 5.89
N LEU A 25 6.18 -4.94 4.70
CA LEU A 25 4.92 -4.21 4.53
C LEU A 25 3.80 -4.82 5.38
N ARG A 26 3.63 -6.14 5.32
CA ARG A 26 2.59 -6.83 6.10
C ARG A 26 2.80 -6.64 7.61
N GLU A 27 4.02 -6.77 8.10
CA GLU A 27 4.35 -6.53 9.51
C GLU A 27 4.01 -5.09 9.92
N PHE A 28 4.48 -4.11 9.14
CA PHE A 28 4.18 -2.69 9.37
C PHE A 28 2.68 -2.41 9.39
N LEU A 29 1.93 -2.97 8.43
CA LEU A 29 0.49 -2.76 8.37
C LEU A 29 -0.21 -3.34 9.60
N HIS A 30 0.16 -4.55 10.04
CA HIS A 30 -0.41 -5.16 11.25
C HIS A 30 0.02 -4.46 12.55
N SER A 31 1.19 -3.82 12.59
CA SER A 31 1.67 -3.10 13.77
C SER A 31 1.00 -1.73 13.91
N HIS A 32 0.68 -1.06 12.79
CA HIS A 32 0.13 0.30 12.78
C HIS A 32 -1.39 0.36 12.63
N PHE A 33 -2.01 -0.65 12.01
CA PHE A 33 -3.45 -0.65 11.74
C PHE A 33 -4.11 -1.85 12.43
N LYS A 34 -5.19 -1.56 13.17
CA LYS A 34 -5.93 -2.58 13.93
C LYS A 34 -6.79 -3.47 13.05
N GLU A 35 -7.32 -2.91 11.97
CA GLU A 35 -8.26 -3.58 11.07
C GLU A 35 -7.78 -3.35 9.64
N ILE A 36 -7.50 -4.46 8.97
CA ILE A 36 -7.19 -4.53 7.55
C ILE A 36 -8.13 -5.58 6.99
N ASP A 37 -9.01 -5.17 6.07
CA ASP A 37 -9.90 -6.09 5.36
C ASP A 37 -9.34 -6.32 3.96
N ILE A 38 -9.35 -7.57 3.50
CA ILE A 38 -8.84 -7.97 2.20
C ILE A 38 -9.92 -8.77 1.49
N GLN A 39 -10.38 -8.25 0.36
CA GLN A 39 -11.28 -8.95 -0.54
C GLN A 39 -10.54 -9.33 -1.82
N GLU A 40 -10.34 -10.63 -2.01
CA GLU A 40 -9.62 -11.17 -3.16
C GLU A 40 -10.44 -11.06 -4.45
N HIS A 41 -9.80 -10.61 -5.54
CA HIS A 41 -10.34 -10.71 -6.90
C HIS A 41 -9.35 -11.39 -7.84
N VAL A 42 -9.79 -11.61 -9.08
CA VAL A 42 -9.03 -12.38 -10.09
C VAL A 42 -7.73 -11.68 -10.51
N ILE A 43 -7.69 -10.34 -10.46
CA ILE A 43 -6.59 -9.52 -11.02
C ILE A 43 -5.93 -8.62 -9.96
N HIS A 44 -6.63 -8.36 -8.86
CA HIS A 44 -6.17 -7.52 -7.75
C HIS A 44 -6.94 -7.92 -6.48
N ASP A 45 -6.46 -7.47 -5.33
CA ASP A 45 -7.21 -7.53 -4.08
C ASP A 45 -7.67 -6.12 -3.71
N ASP A 46 -8.89 -6.00 -3.20
CA ASP A 46 -9.31 -4.81 -2.48
C ASP A 46 -8.76 -4.88 -1.07
N VAL A 47 -8.01 -3.85 -0.67
CA VAL A 47 -7.45 -3.74 0.68
C VAL A 47 -8.03 -2.52 1.36
N VAL A 48 -8.76 -2.70 2.45
CA VAL A 48 -9.32 -1.60 3.24
C VAL A 48 -8.49 -1.42 4.51
N ILE A 49 -7.88 -0.24 4.66
CA ILE A 49 -7.02 0.12 5.79
C ILE A 49 -7.55 1.41 6.39
N ALA A 50 -7.87 1.40 7.69
CA ALA A 50 -8.42 2.56 8.40
C ALA A 50 -9.68 3.17 7.73
N GLY A 51 -10.47 2.35 7.04
CA GLY A 51 -11.67 2.78 6.29
C GLY A 51 -11.39 3.25 4.86
N THR A 52 -10.12 3.33 4.47
CA THR A 52 -9.69 3.77 3.13
C THR A 52 -9.44 2.56 2.23
N ARG A 53 -10.02 2.55 1.03
CA ARG A 53 -9.87 1.45 0.07
C ARG A 53 -8.66 1.69 -0.85
N LEU A 54 -7.83 0.66 -0.97
CA LEU A 54 -6.69 0.55 -1.86
C LEU A 54 -6.86 -0.69 -2.75
N LEU A 55 -6.16 -0.72 -3.88
CA LEU A 55 -6.04 -1.90 -4.72
C LEU A 55 -4.64 -2.48 -4.58
N PHE A 56 -4.53 -3.78 -4.36
CA PHE A 56 -3.28 -4.49 -4.37
C PHE A 56 -3.15 -5.30 -5.67
N TYR A 57 -2.18 -4.94 -6.51
CA TYR A 57 -1.91 -5.65 -7.76
C TYR A 57 -0.66 -6.52 -7.62
N TYR A 58 -0.70 -7.73 -8.18
CA TYR A 58 0.37 -8.74 -8.06
C TYR A 58 1.03 -9.11 -9.41
N GLU A 59 0.49 -8.64 -10.54
CA GLU A 59 0.75 -9.28 -11.84
C GLU A 59 2.15 -8.98 -12.43
N TRP A 60 2.84 -7.94 -11.95
CA TRP A 60 4.17 -7.52 -12.43
C TRP A 60 5.10 -7.31 -11.23
N ASP A 61 5.15 -6.08 -10.71
CA ASP A 61 5.75 -5.75 -9.41
C ASP A 61 4.60 -5.44 -8.44
N PRO A 62 4.61 -6.01 -7.22
CA PRO A 62 3.50 -5.83 -6.31
C PRO A 62 3.38 -4.36 -5.89
N CYS A 63 2.16 -3.84 -5.96
CA CYS A 63 1.92 -2.44 -5.62
C CYS A 63 0.56 -2.23 -4.94
N LEU A 64 0.52 -1.24 -4.05
CA LEU A 64 -0.72 -0.71 -3.49
C LEU A 64 -1.07 0.60 -4.20
N ILE A 65 -2.27 0.67 -4.76
CA ILE A 65 -2.76 1.81 -5.53
C ILE A 65 -3.91 2.46 -4.77
N SER A 66 -3.85 3.77 -4.59
CA SER A 66 -4.98 4.52 -4.04
C SER A 66 -6.00 4.89 -5.10
N MET A 67 -7.27 4.89 -4.69
CA MET A 67 -8.41 5.21 -5.56
C MET A 67 -8.80 6.69 -5.52
N ASP A 68 -8.36 7.40 -4.48
CA ASP A 68 -8.65 8.80 -4.23
C ASP A 68 -7.49 9.48 -3.49
N GLU A 69 -7.72 10.76 -3.14
CA GLU A 69 -6.78 11.62 -2.42
C GLU A 69 -6.50 11.13 -0.98
N GLU A 70 -7.52 10.60 -0.29
CA GLU A 70 -7.37 10.07 1.07
C GLU A 70 -6.45 8.85 1.08
N GLY A 71 -6.68 7.91 0.16
CA GLY A 71 -5.77 6.79 -0.03
C GLY A 71 -4.38 7.24 -0.48
N GLY A 72 -4.27 8.33 -1.24
CA GLY A 72 -2.99 8.92 -1.61
C GLY A 72 -2.17 9.36 -0.39
N HIS A 73 -2.81 10.08 0.54
CA HIS A 73 -2.20 10.48 1.80
C HIS A 73 -1.85 9.29 2.70
N LEU A 74 -2.69 8.26 2.71
CA LEU A 74 -2.40 7.02 3.43
C LEU A 74 -1.13 6.33 2.88
N LEU A 75 -0.98 6.25 1.56
CA LEU A 75 0.22 5.70 0.93
C LEU A 75 1.47 6.55 1.20
N ASP A 76 1.37 7.88 1.17
CA ASP A 76 2.46 8.78 1.56
C ASP A 76 2.89 8.53 3.03
N PHE A 77 1.93 8.31 3.93
CA PHE A 77 2.22 7.98 5.33
C PHE A 77 2.95 6.65 5.47
N ILE A 78 2.42 5.58 4.85
CA ILE A 78 3.02 4.23 4.86
C ILE A 78 4.45 4.30 4.31
N PHE A 79 4.63 4.92 3.14
CA PHE A 79 5.93 5.08 2.49
C PHE A 79 6.95 5.80 3.38
N THR A 80 6.55 6.92 3.99
CA THR A 80 7.44 7.73 4.83
C THR A 80 7.95 6.93 6.03
N ARG A 81 7.09 6.11 6.64
CA ARG A 81 7.41 5.31 7.83
C ARG A 81 8.29 4.11 7.49
N LEU A 82 7.95 3.37 6.44
CA LEU A 82 8.76 2.26 5.95
C LEU A 82 10.16 2.74 5.53
N SER A 83 10.25 3.89 4.87
CA SER A 83 11.54 4.49 4.47
C SER A 83 12.39 4.95 5.66
N ALA A 84 11.77 5.20 6.81
CA ALA A 84 12.45 5.51 8.07
C ALA A 84 12.91 4.24 8.83
N GLY A 85 12.57 3.05 8.35
CA GLY A 85 12.89 1.76 8.98
C GLY A 85 11.95 1.38 10.12
N GLU A 86 10.75 1.96 10.16
CA GLU A 86 9.70 1.53 11.09
C GLU A 86 9.00 0.28 10.53
N THR A 87 9.00 -0.81 11.29
CA THR A 87 8.28 -2.07 11.02
C THR A 87 7.46 -2.45 12.24
#